data_AF-A0A3N0GNH1-F1
#
_entry.id   AF-A0A3N0GNH1-F1
#
_cell.length_a   1.000
_cell.length_b   1.000
_cell.length_c   1.000
_cell.angle_alpha   90.00
_cell.angle_beta   90.00
_cell.angle_gamma   90.00
#
_symmetry.space_group_name_H-M   'P 1'
#
loop_
_entity.id
_entity.type
_entity.pdbx_description
1 polymer ?
#
loop_
_entity_poly.entity_id
_entity_poly.type
_entity_poly.pdbx_seq_one_letter_code
_entity_poly.pdbx_strand_id
1 'polypeptide(L)'
;MTSATSTDPQWDRVIEIAAKLWIDGQYVAEIDPSPAQHFVDLQWAAHQAGRVLGGRTRVHVGPSRGPADPTVTVTVTYVDPDGRSLQRAEEGLEKLMRTVLAEQANR
;
A
#
# COMPACT_ATOMS: atom_id res chain seq x y z
N MET A 1 21.44 18.77 -17.08
CA MET A 1 20.31 17.82 -16.91
C MET A 1 20.67 16.89 -15.77
N THR A 2 20.40 17.32 -14.54
CA THR A 2 20.67 16.57 -13.32
C THR A 2 19.37 15.87 -12.92
N SER A 3 19.35 14.54 -13.03
CA SER A 3 18.28 13.69 -12.50
C SER A 3 18.26 13.85 -10.98
N ALA A 4 17.35 14.69 -10.49
CA ALA A 4 16.97 14.67 -9.09
C ALA A 4 16.33 13.31 -8.83
N THR A 5 16.97 12.47 -8.02
CA THR A 5 16.30 11.42 -7.28
C THR A 5 15.09 12.04 -6.61
N SER A 6 13.91 11.78 -7.15
CA SER A 6 12.61 12.17 -6.59
C SER A 6 12.47 11.49 -5.23
N THR A 7 13.11 12.07 -4.22
CA THR A 7 12.90 11.73 -2.80
C THR A 7 11.61 12.43 -2.43
N ASP A 8 10.50 11.95 -2.99
CA ASP A 8 9.18 12.47 -2.67
C ASP A 8 8.79 11.83 -1.34
N PRO A 9 8.68 12.59 -0.23
CA PRO A 9 8.36 12.03 1.09
C PRO A 9 7.08 11.19 1.10
N GLN A 10 6.23 11.39 0.08
CA GLN A 10 5.00 10.63 -0.13
C GLN A 10 5.26 9.17 -0.51
N TRP A 11 6.31 8.86 -1.28
CA TRP A 11 6.62 7.47 -1.69
C TRP A 11 7.22 6.64 -0.56
N ASP A 12 7.98 7.25 0.36
CA ASP A 12 8.50 6.56 1.54
C ASP A 12 7.36 6.00 2.40
N ARG A 13 6.28 6.78 2.54
CA ARG A 13 5.10 6.35 3.29
C ARG A 13 4.32 5.24 2.59
N VAL A 14 4.29 5.25 1.26
CA VAL A 14 3.71 4.14 0.47
C VAL A 14 4.48 2.85 0.73
N ILE A 15 5.82 2.91 0.71
CA ILE A 15 6.70 1.76 0.95
C ILE A 15 6.52 1.23 2.37
N GLU A 16 6.49 2.12 3.36
CA GLU A 16 6.26 1.75 4.77
C GLU A 16 4.93 1.01 4.94
N ILE A 17 3.83 1.57 4.42
CA ILE A 17 2.51 0.95 4.52
C ILE A 17 2.51 -0.39 3.79
N ALA A 18 3.05 -0.48 2.57
CA ALA A 18 3.08 -1.71 1.80
C ALA A 18 3.88 -2.82 2.52
N ALA A 19 5.03 -2.49 3.10
CA ALA A 19 5.84 -3.44 3.86
C ALA A 19 5.08 -3.96 5.10
N LYS A 20 4.43 -3.07 5.84
CA LYS A 20 3.63 -3.43 7.02
C LYS A 20 2.40 -4.27 6.66
N LEU A 21 1.71 -3.93 5.58
CA LEU A 21 0.61 -4.74 5.06
C LEU A 21 1.06 -6.13 4.62
N TRP A 22 2.24 -6.26 4.02
CA TRP A 22 2.79 -7.55 3.61
C TRP A 22 3.17 -8.44 4.80
N ILE A 23 3.80 -7.87 5.83
CA ILE A 23 4.33 -8.62 6.98
C ILE A 23 3.22 -8.88 8.02
N ASP A 24 2.47 -7.84 8.38
CA ASP A 24 1.57 -7.82 9.54
C ASP A 24 0.08 -7.86 9.13
N GLY A 25 -0.23 -7.75 7.82
CA GLY A 25 -1.60 -7.63 7.30
C GLY A 25 -2.26 -6.26 7.56
N GLN A 26 -1.61 -5.40 8.34
CA GLN A 26 -2.13 -4.10 8.75
C GLN A 26 -1.01 -3.07 8.99
N TYR A 27 -1.36 -1.80 8.89
CA TYR A 27 -0.55 -0.66 9.31
C TYR A 27 -1.39 0.20 10.25
N VAL A 28 -0.81 0.62 11.38
CA VAL A 28 -1.49 1.44 12.39
C VAL A 28 -0.68 2.71 12.62
N ALA A 29 -1.33 3.86 12.60
CA ALA A 29 -0.71 5.15 12.90
C ALA A 29 -1.61 6.00 13.79
N GLU A 30 -0.98 6.80 14.64
CA GLU A 30 -1.63 7.90 15.34
C GLU A 30 -1.35 9.18 14.57
N ILE A 31 -2.40 9.93 14.24
CA ILE A 31 -2.26 11.20 13.53
C ILE A 31 -3.18 12.26 14.14
N ASP A 32 -2.68 13.50 14.20
CA ASP A 32 -3.56 14.66 14.32
C ASP A 32 -4.22 14.85 12.93
N PRO A 33 -5.57 14.80 12.84
CA PRO A 33 -6.28 15.04 11.58
C PRO A 33 -6.17 16.50 11.11
N SER A 34 -5.62 17.40 11.93
CA SER A 34 -5.28 18.78 11.58
C SER A 34 -3.77 18.94 11.42
N PRO A 35 -3.27 19.44 10.27
CA PRO A 35 -4.01 19.83 9.08
C PRO A 35 -4.59 18.62 8.32
N ALA A 36 -5.75 18.80 7.70
CA ALA A 36 -6.42 17.76 6.91
C ALA A 36 -5.52 17.14 5.81
N GLN A 37 -4.51 17.89 5.34
CA GLN A 37 -3.54 17.42 4.36
C GLN A 37 -2.82 16.15 4.82
N HIS A 38 -2.38 16.06 6.08
CA HIS A 38 -1.69 14.85 6.58
C HIS A 38 -2.58 13.61 6.54
N PHE A 39 -3.87 13.80 6.80
CA PHE A 39 -4.86 12.72 6.71
C PHE A 39 -5.09 12.30 5.27
N VAL A 40 -5.22 13.25 4.34
CA VAL A 40 -5.36 12.99 2.89
C VAL A 40 -4.12 12.29 2.33
N ASP A 41 -2.92 12.73 2.71
CA ASP A 41 -1.66 12.13 2.29
C ASP A 41 -1.56 10.68 2.77
N LEU A 42 -1.99 10.40 4.01
CA LEU A 42 -2.05 9.03 4.54
C LEU A 42 -3.04 8.16 3.77
N GLN A 43 -4.23 8.68 3.46
CA GLN A 43 -5.22 7.95 2.65
C GLN A 43 -4.71 7.66 1.24
N TRP A 44 -4.10 8.65 0.59
CA TRP A 44 -3.49 8.47 -0.72
C TRP A 44 -2.39 7.41 -0.66
N ALA A 45 -1.50 7.48 0.33
CA ALA A 45 -0.42 6.51 0.48
C ALA A 45 -0.93 5.09 0.73
N ALA A 46 -1.96 4.94 1.56
CA ALA A 46 -2.62 3.66 1.80
C ALA A 46 -3.24 3.07 0.52
N HIS A 47 -3.84 3.90 -0.32
CA HIS A 47 -4.37 3.47 -1.60
C HIS A 47 -3.28 3.04 -2.58
N GLN A 48 -2.18 3.79 -2.67
CA GLN A 48 -1.04 3.40 -3.51
C GLN A 48 -0.39 2.10 -3.03
N ALA A 49 -0.22 1.93 -1.72
CA ALA A 49 0.33 0.71 -1.14
C ALA A 49 -0.49 -0.54 -1.53
N GLY A 50 -1.83 -0.43 -1.49
CA GLY A 50 -2.71 -1.50 -1.97
C GLY A 50 -2.44 -1.87 -3.44
N ARG A 51 -2.27 -0.87 -4.31
CA ARG A 51 -1.97 -1.09 -5.73
C ARG A 51 -0.61 -1.75 -5.93
N VAL A 52 0.41 -1.34 -5.19
CA VAL A 52 1.75 -1.96 -5.20
C VAL A 52 1.66 -3.44 -4.82
N LEU A 53 0.82 -3.78 -3.85
CA LEU A 53 0.57 -5.15 -3.39
C LEU A 53 -0.45 -5.92 -4.25
N GLY A 54 -0.86 -5.39 -5.41
CA GLY A 54 -1.81 -6.06 -6.31
C GLY A 54 -3.23 -6.20 -5.75
N GLY A 55 -3.59 -5.44 -4.71
CA GLY A 55 -4.88 -5.53 -4.03
C GLY A 55 -5.50 -4.18 -3.69
N ARG A 56 -6.39 -4.18 -2.70
CA ARG A 56 -7.02 -2.96 -2.16
C ARG A 56 -6.65 -2.82 -0.69
N THR A 57 -6.76 -1.60 -0.18
CA THR A 57 -6.67 -1.34 1.26
C THR A 57 -8.00 -0.81 1.77
N ARG A 58 -8.28 -1.06 3.05
CA ARG A 58 -9.36 -0.43 3.80
C ARG A 58 -8.73 0.42 4.90
N VAL A 59 -9.15 1.68 4.97
CA VAL A 59 -8.74 2.62 6.02
C VAL A 59 -9.87 2.76 7.02
N HIS A 60 -9.59 2.48 8.28
CA HIS A 60 -10.49 2.70 9.40
C HIS A 60 -9.91 3.80 10.29
N VAL A 61 -10.76 4.73 10.72
CA VAL A 61 -10.39 5.84 11.59
C VAL A 61 -11.14 5.65 12.90
N GLY A 62 -10.38 5.48 13.99
CA GLY A 62 -10.92 5.40 15.34
C GLY A 62 -11.44 6.76 15.83
N PRO A 63 -12.14 6.78 16.97
CA PRO A 63 -12.59 8.03 17.59
C PRO A 63 -11.38 8.91 17.97
N SER A 64 -11.58 10.23 18.01
CA SER A 64 -10.57 11.12 18.59
C SER A 64 -10.44 10.90 20.10
N ARG A 65 -9.24 11.14 20.63
CA ARG A 65 -8.97 11.03 22.08
C ARG A 65 -9.63 12.13 22.91
N GLY A 66 -10.18 13.15 22.27
CA GLY A 66 -11.02 14.17 22.88
C GLY A 66 -10.64 15.58 22.41
N PRO A 67 -11.24 16.63 22.99
CA PRO A 67 -10.95 18.01 22.59
C PRO A 67 -9.53 18.48 22.96
N ALA A 68 -8.94 17.88 24.01
CA ALA A 68 -7.59 18.20 24.48
C ALA A 68 -6.49 17.47 23.69
N ASP A 69 -6.85 16.40 22.99
CA ASP A 69 -5.96 15.62 22.12
C ASP A 69 -6.77 15.16 20.89
N PRO A 70 -6.70 15.91 19.77
CA PRO A 70 -7.47 15.60 18.57
C PRO A 70 -6.97 14.35 17.84
N THR A 71 -5.88 13.72 18.31
CA THR A 71 -5.27 12.56 17.69
C THR A 71 -6.27 11.42 17.50
N VAL A 72 -6.24 10.83 16.32
CA VAL A 72 -7.01 9.65 15.94
C VAL A 72 -6.07 8.49 15.61
N THR A 73 -6.51 7.27 15.91
CA THR A 73 -5.83 6.06 15.44
C THR A 73 -6.38 5.70 14.06
N VAL A 74 -5.51 5.62 13.05
CA VAL A 74 -5.83 5.15 11.71
C VAL A 74 -5.27 3.75 11.53
N THR A 75 -6.14 2.82 11.15
CA THR A 75 -5.78 1.44 10.82
C THR A 75 -5.99 1.21 9.33
N VAL A 76 -4.93 0.84 8.62
CA VAL A 76 -4.98 0.42 7.22
C VAL A 76 -4.86 -1.10 7.20
N THR A 77 -5.77 -1.78 6.52
CA THR A 77 -5.75 -3.24 6.35
C THR A 77 -5.70 -3.60 4.88
N TYR A 78 -4.97 -4.66 4.55
CA TYR A 78 -5.00 -5.22 3.19
C TYR A 78 -6.32 -5.96 3.00
N VAL A 79 -6.99 -5.67 1.90
CA VAL A 79 -8.22 -6.36 1.49
C VAL A 79 -7.87 -7.19 0.27
N ASP A 80 -7.82 -8.50 0.47
CA ASP A 80 -7.94 -9.50 -0.59
C ASP A 80 -9.41 -9.92 -0.67
N PRO A 81 -10.25 -9.20 -1.44
CA PRO A 81 -11.69 -9.43 -1.41
C PRO A 81 -12.09 -10.83 -1.88
N ASP A 82 -11.20 -11.52 -2.61
CA ASP A 82 -11.47 -12.84 -3.17
C ASP A 82 -10.58 -13.93 -2.54
N GLY A 83 -9.62 -13.59 -1.67
CA GLY A 83 -8.60 -14.52 -1.16
C GLY A 83 -7.64 -15.04 -2.24
N ARG A 84 -7.57 -14.37 -3.39
CA ARG A 84 -6.86 -14.84 -4.60
C ARG A 84 -5.67 -13.97 -4.99
N SER A 85 -5.25 -13.03 -4.17
CA SER A 85 -4.10 -12.17 -4.51
C SER A 85 -2.82 -12.98 -4.74
N LEU A 86 -2.54 -13.97 -3.88
CA LEU A 86 -1.41 -14.88 -4.06
C LEU A 86 -1.57 -15.76 -5.30
N GLN A 87 -2.77 -16.33 -5.49
CA GLN A 87 -3.08 -17.14 -6.67
C GLN A 87 -2.91 -16.36 -7.98
N ARG A 88 -3.34 -15.10 -8.04
CA ARG A 88 -3.14 -14.23 -9.21
C ARG A 88 -1.67 -13.89 -9.46
N ALA A 89 -0.88 -13.72 -8.40
CA ALA A 89 0.56 -13.51 -8.53
C ALA A 89 1.26 -14.76 -9.08
N GLU A 90 0.89 -15.95 -8.60
CA GLU A 90 1.37 -17.24 -9.11
C GLU A 90 0.97 -17.48 -10.57
N GLU A 91 -0.30 -17.27 -10.92
CA GLU A 91 -0.82 -17.37 -12.29
C GLU A 91 -0.11 -16.40 -13.25
N GLY A 92 0.15 -15.17 -12.79
CA GLY A 92 0.90 -14.17 -13.56
C GLY A 92 2.34 -14.58 -13.82
N LEU A 93 3.03 -15.12 -12.80
CA LEU A 93 4.40 -15.60 -12.91
C LEU A 93 4.50 -16.82 -13.84
N GLU A 94 3.58 -17.79 -13.70
CA GLU A 94 3.56 -18.99 -14.52
C GLU A 94 3.35 -18.63 -16.01
N LYS A 95 2.43 -17.70 -16.29
CA LYS A 95 2.19 -17.22 -17.65
C LYS A 95 3.44 -16.58 -18.26
N LEU A 96 4.16 -15.76 -17.49
CA LEU A 96 5.41 -15.14 -17.93
C LEU A 96 6.48 -16.19 -18.25
N MET A 97 6.67 -17.19 -17.39
CA MET A 97 7.64 -18.26 -17.61
C MET A 97 7.34 -19.05 -18.89
N ARG A 98 6.06 -19.37 -19.16
CA ARG A 98 5.67 -20.04 -20.41
C ARG A 98 6.01 -19.20 -21.64
N THR A 99 5.77 -17.89 -21.59
CA THR A 99 6.11 -16.98 -22.70
C THR A 99 7.62 -16.95 -22.96
N VAL A 100 8.43 -16.79 -21.91
CA VAL A 100 9.90 -16.77 -22.04
C VAL A 100 10.44 -18.08 -22.62
N LEU A 101 9.95 -19.22 -22.14
CA LEU A 101 10.36 -20.53 -22.66
C LEU A 101 9.95 -20.73 -24.12
N ALA A 102 8.77 -20.28 -24.51
CA ALA A 102 8.32 -20.35 -25.90
C ALA A 102 9.17 -19.47 -26.83
N GLU A 103 9.55 -18.27 -26.40
CA GLU A 103 10.43 -17.38 -27.15
C GLU A 103 11.86 -17.94 -27.29
N GLN A 104 12.37 -18.61 -26.26
CA GLN A 104 13.69 -19.24 -26.28
C GLN A 104 13.73 -20.51 -27.14
N ALA A 105 12.64 -21.27 -27.19
CA ALA A 105 12.53 -22.46 -28.05
C ALA A 105 12.41 -22.11 -29.55
N ASN A 106 12.07 -20.86 -29.87
CA ASN A 106 11.95 -20.35 -31.23
C ASN A 106 13.21 -19.59 -31.72
N ARG A 107 14.29 -19.63 -30.93
CA ARG A 107 15.65 -19.19 -31.32
C ARG A 107 16.51 -20.41 -31.65
#